data_AF-A0A0L0C049-F1
#
_entry.id   AF-A0A0L0C049-F1
#
_cell.length_a   1.000
_cell.length_b   1.000
_cell.length_c   1.000
_cell.angle_alpha   90.00
_cell.angle_beta   90.00
_cell.angle_gamma   90.00
#
_symmetry.space_group_name_H-M   'P 1'
#
loop_
_entity.id
_entity.type
_entity.pdbx_description
1 polymer ?
#
loop_
_entity_poly.entity_id
_entity_poly.type
_entity_poly.pdbx_seq_one_letter_code
_entity_poly.pdbx_strand_id
1 'polypeptide(L)'
;MTTYMKVFNERYLTLSKGVDETVDSWFLMSSPGPVFSIVAVYLILVLKIGPTFMKSRKAYDLKKVMIAYNAFQVCYSIWMCRTGGILLRLLWVTTINSLLRTLTKKGPLTIIDMPDRIPDTR
;
A
#
# COMPACT_ATOMS: atom_id res chain seq x y z
N MET A 1 -14.46 -37.85 7.84
CA MET A 1 -14.83 -36.59 8.51
C MET A 1 -13.59 -35.82 9.00
N THR A 2 -12.59 -36.47 9.60
CA THR A 2 -11.36 -35.81 10.10
C THR A 2 -10.42 -35.28 9.00
N THR A 3 -10.37 -35.94 7.84
CA THR A 3 -9.53 -35.50 6.70
C THR A 3 -9.97 -34.15 6.14
N TYR A 4 -11.27 -33.92 6.00
CA TYR A 4 -11.80 -32.64 5.52
C TYR A 4 -11.53 -31.50 6.51
N MET A 5 -11.70 -31.76 7.81
CA MET A 5 -11.38 -30.78 8.85
C MET A 5 -9.89 -30.42 8.86
N LYS A 6 -8.99 -31.38 8.60
CA LYS A 6 -7.55 -31.12 8.49
C LYS A 6 -7.20 -30.29 7.26
N VAL A 7 -7.71 -30.66 6.08
CA VAL A 7 -7.47 -29.92 4.83
C VAL A 7 -8.00 -28.49 4.92
N PHE A 8 -9.15 -28.30 5.55
CA PHE A 8 -9.72 -26.99 5.81
C PHE A 8 -8.84 -26.19 6.77
N ASN A 9 -8.46 -26.77 7.92
CA ASN A 9 -7.65 -26.07 8.92
C ASN A 9 -6.27 -25.64 8.37
N GLU A 10 -5.61 -26.50 7.60
CA GLU A 10 -4.36 -26.19 6.90
C GLU A 10 -4.51 -25.00 5.94
N ARG A 11 -5.62 -24.95 5.20
CA ARG A 11 -5.92 -23.83 4.29
C ARG A 11 -6.15 -22.53 5.05
N TYR A 12 -6.87 -22.58 6.16
CA TYR A 12 -7.13 -21.41 7.00
C TYR A 12 -5.85 -20.89 7.66
N LEU A 13 -5.02 -21.78 8.20
CA LEU A 13 -3.73 -21.45 8.79
C LEU A 13 -2.75 -20.86 7.77
N THR A 14 -2.77 -21.36 6.54
CA THR A 14 -1.93 -20.82 5.44
C THR A 14 -2.37 -19.41 5.04
N LEU A 15 -3.67 -19.12 5.08
CA LEU A 15 -4.21 -17.79 4.74
C LEU A 15 -4.12 -16.79 5.90
N SER A 16 -4.12 -17.27 7.15
CA SER A 16 -4.07 -16.41 8.33
C SER A 16 -2.65 -16.10 8.81
N LYS A 17 -1.63 -16.83 8.34
CA LYS A 17 -0.24 -16.50 8.60
C LYS A 17 0.16 -15.32 7.71
N GLY A 18 0.33 -14.14 8.30
CA GLY A 18 0.89 -12.99 7.61
C GLY A 18 2.33 -13.24 7.19
N VAL A 19 2.77 -12.49 6.19
CA VAL A 19 4.16 -12.51 5.69
C VAL A 19 5.13 -11.91 6.74
N ASP A 20 4.62 -11.13 7.69
CA ASP A 20 5.39 -10.45 8.74
C ASP A 20 4.66 -10.52 10.09
N GLU A 21 5.31 -11.14 11.09
CA GLU A 21 4.77 -11.32 12.45
C GLU A 21 4.46 -9.98 13.15
N THR A 22 5.12 -8.90 12.74
CA THR A 22 4.88 -7.56 13.28
C THR A 22 3.50 -7.04 12.87
N VAL A 23 3.10 -7.29 11.63
CA VAL A 23 1.83 -6.82 11.07
C VAL A 23 0.66 -7.61 11.65
N ASP A 24 0.85 -8.91 11.91
CA ASP A 24 -0.18 -9.78 12.52
C ASP A 24 -0.50 -9.40 13.98
N SER A 25 0.44 -8.75 14.67
CA SER A 25 0.24 -8.24 16.03
C SER A 25 -0.62 -6.95 16.09
N TRP A 26 -0.88 -6.32 14.96
CA TRP A 26 -1.65 -5.08 14.92
C TRP A 26 -3.13 -5.32 15.19
N PHE A 27 -3.73 -4.36 15.88
CA PHE A 27 -5.15 -4.37 16.20
C PHE A 27 -5.99 -4.49 14.91
N LEU A 28 -6.86 -5.50 14.85
CA LEU A 28 -7.71 -5.90 13.70
C LEU A 28 -7.02 -6.65 12.54
N MET A 29 -5.72 -6.91 12.61
CA MET A 29 -4.96 -7.56 11.52
C MET A 29 -4.69 -9.05 11.75
N SER A 30 -4.84 -9.55 12.98
CA SER A 30 -4.55 -10.96 13.34
C SER A 30 -5.45 -11.99 12.67
N SER A 31 -6.60 -11.56 12.13
CA SER A 31 -7.52 -12.40 11.37
C SER A 31 -8.36 -11.52 10.46
N PRO A 32 -8.80 -11.99 9.28
CA PRO A 32 -9.77 -11.26 8.47
C PRO A 32 -11.16 -11.17 9.13
N GLY A 33 -11.45 -12.00 10.14
CA GLY A 33 -12.75 -12.07 10.83
C GLY A 33 -13.22 -10.74 11.45
N PRO A 34 -12.42 -10.08 12.31
CA PRO A 34 -12.73 -8.77 12.86
C PRO A 34 -13.10 -7.71 11.80
N VAL A 35 -12.38 -7.67 10.68
CA VAL A 35 -12.67 -6.73 9.58
C VAL A 35 -14.04 -7.01 8.96
N PHE A 36 -14.35 -8.28 8.66
CA PHE A 36 -15.65 -8.67 8.14
C PHE A 36 -16.79 -8.35 9.12
N SER A 37 -16.56 -8.53 10.42
CA SER A 37 -17.54 -8.20 11.45
C SER A 37 -17.87 -6.70 11.45
N ILE A 38 -16.86 -5.83 11.41
CA ILE A 38 -17.05 -4.37 11.37
C ILE A 38 -17.84 -3.96 10.12
N VAL A 39 -17.50 -4.53 8.96
CA VAL A 39 -18.19 -4.26 7.69
C VAL A 39 -19.66 -4.73 7.76
N ALA A 40 -19.92 -5.91 8.30
CA ALA A 40 -21.28 -6.43 8.45
C ALA A 40 -22.12 -5.53 9.36
N VAL A 41 -21.56 -5.10 10.49
CA VAL A 41 -22.23 -4.15 11.41
C VAL A 41 -22.49 -2.82 10.70
N TYR A 42 -21.51 -2.27 9.98
CA TYR A 42 -21.66 -1.03 9.21
C TYR A 42 -22.81 -1.13 8.20
N LEU A 43 -22.90 -2.22 7.45
CA LEU A 43 -23.97 -2.44 6.47
C LEU A 43 -25.34 -2.51 7.15
N ILE A 44 -25.46 -3.20 8.29
CA ILE A 44 -26.74 -3.28 9.03
C ILE A 44 -27.14 -1.88 9.53
N LEU A 45 -26.20 -1.12 10.08
CA LEU A 45 -26.45 0.25 10.54
C LEU A 45 -26.91 1.15 9.40
N VAL A 46 -26.21 1.14 8.25
CA VAL A 46 -26.50 2.02 7.11
C VAL A 46 -27.77 1.63 6.36
N LEU A 47 -28.05 0.33 6.16
CA LEU A 47 -29.18 -0.11 5.34
C LEU A 47 -30.48 -0.25 6.14
N LYS A 48 -30.43 -0.63 7.41
CA LYS A 48 -31.64 -0.88 8.22
C LYS A 48 -31.93 0.26 9.18
N ILE A 49 -30.96 0.60 10.01
CA ILE A 49 -31.15 1.56 11.10
C ILE A 49 -31.21 3.00 10.58
N GLY A 50 -30.31 3.35 9.65
CA GLY A 50 -30.25 4.68 9.02
C GLY A 50 -31.58 5.11 8.39
N PRO A 51 -32.16 4.36 7.43
CA PRO A 51 -33.39 4.75 6.77
C PRO A 51 -34.59 4.77 7.71
N THR A 52 -34.64 3.86 8.68
CA THR A 52 -35.72 3.81 9.67
C THR A 52 -35.69 5.05 10.59
N PHE A 53 -34.50 5.49 11.01
CA PHE A 53 -34.33 6.73 11.76
C PHE A 53 -34.69 7.97 10.93
N MET A 54 -34.30 8.00 9.64
CA MET A 54 -34.56 9.11 8.72
C MET A 54 -36.02 9.24 8.30
N LYS A 55 -36.84 8.17 8.38
CA LYS A 55 -38.29 8.26 8.10
C LYS A 55 -39.05 9.17 9.07
N SER A 56 -38.54 9.35 10.29
CA SER A 56 -39.24 10.09 11.34
C SER A 56 -38.79 11.56 11.48
N ARG A 57 -37.75 12.01 10.77
CA ARG A 57 -37.16 13.35 10.94
C ARG A 57 -36.69 13.98 9.63
N LYS A 58 -36.69 15.32 9.56
CA LYS A 58 -36.13 16.09 8.45
C LYS A 58 -34.62 15.81 8.30
N ALA A 59 -34.11 15.89 7.08
CA ALA A 59 -32.69 15.68 6.78
C ALA A 59 -31.80 16.58 7.66
N TYR A 60 -30.79 15.99 8.29
CA TYR A 60 -29.83 16.73 9.10
C TYR A 60 -28.97 17.63 8.20
N ASP A 61 -28.77 18.89 8.59
CA ASP A 61 -27.79 19.77 7.94
C ASP A 61 -26.37 19.37 8.38
N LEU A 62 -25.81 18.41 7.65
CA LEU A 62 -24.46 17.88 7.87
C LEU A 62 -23.38 18.75 7.20
N LYS A 63 -23.72 19.91 6.63
CA LYS A 63 -22.79 20.72 5.84
C LYS A 63 -21.53 21.09 6.63
N LYS A 64 -21.68 21.51 7.89
CA LYS A 64 -20.53 21.84 8.76
C LYS A 64 -19.66 20.62 9.08
N VAL A 65 -20.29 19.47 9.37
CA VAL A 65 -19.59 18.21 9.65
C VAL A 65 -18.84 17.73 8.42
N MET A 66 -19.45 17.84 7.24
CA MET A 66 -18.84 17.48 5.96
C MET A 66 -17.65 18.37 5.62
N ILE A 67 -17.74 19.69 5.88
CA ILE A 67 -16.60 20.61 5.70
C ILE A 67 -15.45 20.23 6.65
N ALA A 68 -15.74 20.00 7.93
CA ALA A 68 -14.73 19.60 8.92
C ALA A 68 -14.06 18.27 8.55
N TYR A 69 -14.84 17.29 8.09
CA TYR A 69 -14.36 15.99 7.66
C TYR A 69 -13.43 16.10 6.44
N ASN A 70 -13.83 16.85 5.41
CA ASN A 70 -12.98 17.09 4.24
C ASN A 70 -11.69 17.83 4.61
N ALA A 71 -11.77 18.83 5.50
CA ALA A 71 -10.57 19.53 5.98
C ALA A 71 -9.61 18.56 6.69
N PHE A 72 -10.12 17.69 7.55
CA PHE A 72 -9.33 16.63 8.19
C PHE A 72 -8.71 15.68 7.15
N GLN A 73 -9.47 15.23 6.15
CA GLN A 73 -8.95 14.37 5.07
C GLN A 73 -7.81 15.03 4.29
N VAL A 74 -7.92 16.33 3.98
CA VAL A 74 -6.85 17.08 3.30
C VAL A 74 -5.61 17.18 4.19
N CYS A 75 -5.76 17.53 5.48
CA CYS A 75 -4.65 17.56 6.43
C CYS A 75 -3.96 16.19 6.54
N TYR A 76 -4.73 15.11 6.65
CA TYR A 76 -4.21 13.75 6.71
C TYR A 76 -3.48 13.36 5.42
N SER A 77 -4.04 13.73 4.26
CA SER A 77 -3.41 13.48 2.96
C SER A 77 -2.09 14.25 2.81
N ILE A 78 -2.02 15.49 3.29
CA ILE A 78 -0.78 16.27 3.31
C ILE A 78 0.27 15.60 4.21
N TRP A 79 -0.12 15.14 5.40
CA TRP A 79 0.78 14.42 6.31
C TRP A 79 1.33 13.13 5.69
N MET A 80 0.45 12.31 5.10
CA MET A 80 0.81 11.08 4.38
C MET A 80 1.70 11.38 3.17
N CYS A 81 1.37 12.40 2.39
CA CYS A 81 2.15 12.80 1.21
C CYS A 81 3.53 13.33 1.60
N ARG A 82 3.67 14.07 2.72
CA ARG A 82 4.97 14.52 3.22
C ARG A 82 5.84 13.34 3.64
N THR A 83 5.27 12.40 4.40
CA THR A 83 5.98 11.21 4.90
C THR A 83 6.31 10.23 3.78
N GLY A 84 5.37 9.95 2.88
CA GLY A 84 5.60 9.12 1.70
C GLY A 84 6.50 9.77 0.66
N GLY A 85 6.39 11.08 0.47
CA GLY A 85 7.20 11.86 -0.48
C GLY A 85 8.66 11.99 -0.07
N ILE A 86 8.96 12.14 1.23
CA ILE A 86 10.35 12.10 1.72
C ILE A 86 10.96 10.71 1.51
N LEU A 87 10.19 9.65 1.77
CA LEU A 87 10.62 8.27 1.56
C LEU A 87 10.85 7.97 0.08
N LEU A 88 9.93 8.40 -0.79
CA LEU A 88 10.06 8.27 -2.23
C LEU A 88 11.28 9.03 -2.75
N ARG A 89 11.53 10.25 -2.26
CA ARG A 89 12.73 11.03 -2.62
C ARG A 89 14.01 10.31 -2.20
N LEU A 90 14.05 9.72 -1.01
CA LEU A 90 15.21 8.97 -0.55
C LEU A 90 15.43 7.71 -1.37
N LEU A 91 14.38 6.92 -1.63
CA LEU A 91 14.45 5.73 -2.47
C LEU A 91 14.87 6.05 -3.91
N TRP A 92 14.35 7.14 -4.48
CA TRP A 92 14.73 7.62 -5.81
C TRP A 92 16.20 8.05 -5.85
N VAL A 93 16.65 8.82 -4.86
CA VAL A 93 18.04 9.28 -4.74
C VAL A 93 19.00 8.10 -4.51
N THR A 94 18.66 7.12 -3.67
CA THR A 94 19.51 5.93 -3.47
C THR A 94 19.61 5.08 -4.74
N THR A 95 18.50 4.92 -5.47
CA THR A 95 18.47 4.16 -6.71
C THR A 95 19.30 4.85 -7.80
N ILE A 96 19.14 6.17 -7.96
CA ILE A 96 19.95 6.97 -8.89
C ILE A 96 21.43 6.94 -8.49
N ASN A 97 21.75 7.11 -7.21
CA ASN A 97 23.14 7.08 -6.75
C ASN A 97 23.78 5.70 -6.99
N SER A 98 23.03 4.61 -6.85
CA SER A 98 23.50 3.26 -7.18
C SER A 98 23.75 3.08 -8.68
N LEU A 99 22.83 3.57 -9.51
CA LEU A 99 22.97 3.56 -10.97
C LEU A 99 24.16 4.41 -11.42
N LEU A 100 24.28 5.63 -10.90
CA LEU A 100 25.37 6.55 -11.20
C LEU A 100 26.72 5.95 -10.82
N ARG A 101 26.84 5.31 -9.65
CA ARG A 101 28.07 4.60 -9.25
C ARG A 101 28.43 3.45 -10.19
N THR A 102 27.43 2.76 -10.73
CA THR A 102 27.61 1.68 -11.71
C THR A 102 28.08 2.24 -13.06
N LEU A 103 27.51 3.37 -13.49
CA LEU A 103 27.91 4.06 -14.72
C LEU A 103 29.28 4.73 -14.59
N THR A 104 29.64 5.28 -13.43
CA THR A 104 30.97 5.87 -13.19
C THR A 104 32.06 4.80 -13.06
N LYS A 105 31.75 3.63 -12.49
CA LYS A 105 32.68 2.47 -12.49
C LYS A 105 32.91 1.92 -13.90
N LYS A 106 31.90 1.99 -14.77
CA LYS A 106 32.05 1.77 -16.20
C LYS A 106 32.50 3.07 -16.87
N GLY A 107 33.75 3.48 -16.59
CA GLY A 107 34.40 4.61 -17.24
C GLY A 107 34.22 4.56 -18.77
N PRO A 108 34.38 5.71 -19.46
CA PRO A 108 33.97 5.89 -20.85
C PRO A 108 34.52 4.75 -21.70
N LEU A 109 33.61 4.05 -22.39
CA LEU A 109 33.95 3.00 -23.34
C LEU A 109 35.15 3.47 -24.15
N THR A 110 36.23 2.69 -24.04
CA THR A 110 37.51 2.90 -24.68
C THR A 110 37.30 3.26 -26.16
N ILE A 111 37.39 4.55 -26.50
CA ILE A 111 37.70 5.03 -27.87
C ILE A 111 39.19 4.74 -28.18
N ILE A 112 39.81 3.81 -27.44
CA ILE A 112 41.22 3.39 -27.54
C ILE A 112 41.31 1.88 -27.83
N ASP A 113 40.19 1.15 -27.89
CA ASP A 113 40.15 -0.25 -28.36
C ASP A 113 39.76 -0.37 -29.85
N MET A 114 39.85 0.72 -30.62
CA MET A 114 39.68 0.61 -32.07
C MET A 114 40.99 0.00 -32.63
N PRO A 115 40.98 -1.22 -33.18
CA PRO A 115 42.18 -1.78 -33.79
C PRO A 115 42.56 -0.89 -34.97
N ASP A 116 43.77 -0.34 -34.91
CA ASP A 116 44.39 0.47 -35.96
C ASP A 116 44.70 -0.45 -37.16
N ARG A 117 43.67 -0.84 -37.91
CA ARG A 117 43.79 -1.67 -39.11
C ARG A 117 43.56 -0.78 -40.33
N ILE A 118 44.59 -0.02 -40.71
CA ILE A 118 44.74 0.45 -42.08
C ILE A 118 45.42 -0.70 -42.85
N PRO A 119 44.73 -1.37 -43.80
CA PRO A 119 45.38 -2.40 -44.60
C PRO A 119 46.38 -1.75 -45.58
N ASP A 120 47.64 -2.13 -45.46
CA ASP A 120 48.70 -1.76 -46.42
C ASP A 120 48.36 -2.32 -47.81
N THR A 121 48.32 -1.45 -48.79
CA THR A 121 48.06 -1.78 -50.19
C THR A 121 49.41 -1.91 -50.89
N ARG A 122 49.89 -3.16 -51.03
CA ARG A 122 50.94 -3.53 -51.98
C ARG A 122 50.52 -4.77 -52.74
#